data_AF-A0A6B2G2Q6-F1
#
_entry.id   AF-A0A6B2G2Q6-F1
#
_cell.length_a   1.000
_cell.length_b   1.000
_cell.length_c   1.000
_cell.angle_alpha   90.00
_cell.angle_beta   90.00
_cell.angle_gamma   90.00
#
_symmetry.space_group_name_H-M   'P 1'
#
loop_
_entity.id
_entity.type
_entity.pdbx_description
1 polymer ?
#
loop_
_entity_poly.entity_id
_entity_poly.type
_entity_poly.pdbx_seq_one_letter_code
_entity_poly.pdbx_strand_id
1 'polypeptide(L)'
;TEEISPSCYGLKSFKTLNKNDEFTLFKSSLGNSLKLTHGGGEVIIECLAKSVAVFVCSSNFNLKNNKPYNSVHRLERGDTITVFDYHDFAPLLARCIAHSYEAVYRLLSWTIIRVSFIKGWGPNFKRQSPDDTPMWFEIKLIGPMNWLDRIIRQLVSPTSKCSSIT
;
A
#
# COMPACT_ATOMS: atom_id res chain seq x y z
N THR A 1 11.88 -8.93 27.33
CA THR A 1 12.52 -7.85 26.55
C THR A 1 12.69 -8.37 25.15
N GLU A 2 11.68 -8.17 24.29
CA GLU A 2 11.81 -8.51 22.86
C GLU A 2 12.74 -7.47 22.23
N GLU A 3 13.96 -7.90 21.92
CA GLU A 3 14.91 -7.17 21.10
C GLU A 3 14.20 -6.76 19.81
N ILE A 4 14.08 -5.46 19.56
CA ILE A 4 13.51 -4.93 18.32
C ILE A 4 14.54 -5.26 17.23
N SER A 5 14.41 -6.43 16.62
CA SER A 5 15.20 -6.77 15.44
C SER A 5 14.96 -5.70 14.38
N PRO A 6 16.00 -5.18 13.71
CA PRO A 6 15.85 -4.16 12.66
C PRO A 6 14.99 -4.62 11.47
N SER A 7 14.68 -5.92 11.41
CA SER A 7 13.80 -6.55 10.41
C SER A 7 12.34 -6.72 10.85
N CYS A 8 12.00 -6.35 12.09
CA CYS A 8 10.67 -6.54 12.69
C CYS A 8 10.06 -5.21 13.13
N TYR A 9 8.91 -4.84 12.56
CA TYR A 9 8.17 -3.66 12.97
C TYR A 9 7.04 -4.05 13.93
N GLY A 10 7.27 -3.92 15.23
CA GLY A 10 6.29 -4.23 16.26
C GLY A 10 5.27 -3.10 16.47
N LEU A 11 4.00 -3.34 16.16
CA LEU A 11 2.92 -2.35 16.40
C LEU A 11 2.56 -2.17 17.90
N LYS A 12 3.06 -3.06 18.78
CA LYS A 12 2.77 -3.03 20.22
C LYS A 12 3.36 -1.79 20.92
N SER A 13 4.42 -1.21 20.39
CA SER A 13 5.13 -0.06 20.98
C SER A 13 4.46 1.29 20.69
N PHE A 14 3.55 1.38 19.72
CA PHE A 14 2.86 2.63 19.40
C PHE A 14 1.84 2.97 20.49
N LYS A 15 1.99 4.15 21.10
CA LYS A 15 0.99 4.73 22.02
C LYS A 15 -0.23 5.15 21.21
N THR A 16 -1.40 4.67 21.63
CA THR A 16 -2.67 4.95 20.96
C THR A 16 -3.52 5.82 21.87
N LEU A 17 -4.00 6.94 21.35
CA LEU A 17 -4.85 7.89 22.08
C LEU A 17 -6.31 7.39 22.19
N ASN A 18 -6.73 6.51 21.28
CA ASN A 18 -8.06 5.94 21.23
C ASN A 18 -8.04 4.48 21.70
N LYS A 19 -8.51 4.23 22.93
CA LYS A 19 -8.53 2.91 23.57
C LYS A 19 -9.91 2.27 23.41
N ASN A 20 -10.21 1.75 22.22
CA ASN A 20 -11.39 0.89 22.04
C ASN A 20 -11.02 -0.59 22.29
N ASP A 21 -11.96 -1.38 22.82
CA ASP A 21 -11.73 -2.78 23.19
C ASP A 21 -11.25 -3.64 22.00
N GLU A 22 -11.78 -3.40 20.80
CA GLU A 22 -11.34 -4.06 19.54
C GLU A 22 -9.84 -3.86 19.27
N PHE A 23 -9.30 -2.69 19.61
CA PHE A 23 -7.89 -2.36 19.38
C PHE A 23 -6.98 -3.08 20.40
N THR A 24 -7.42 -3.19 21.65
CA THR A 24 -6.71 -3.91 22.70
C THR A 24 -6.63 -5.41 22.39
N LEU A 25 -7.75 -6.00 21.96
CA LEU A 25 -7.84 -7.39 21.48
C LEU A 25 -6.98 -7.63 20.23
N PHE A 26 -6.90 -6.64 19.35
CA PHE A 26 -6.01 -6.71 18.19
C PHE A 26 -4.54 -6.71 18.59
N LYS A 27 -4.11 -5.84 19.52
CA LYS A 27 -2.71 -5.80 19.99
C LYS A 27 -2.23 -7.11 20.60
N SER A 28 -3.11 -7.85 21.28
CA SER A 28 -2.79 -9.19 21.79
C SER A 28 -2.72 -10.25 20.69
N SER A 29 -3.51 -10.09 19.62
CA SER A 29 -3.65 -11.07 18.53
C SER A 29 -2.73 -10.86 17.33
N LEU A 30 -2.09 -9.68 17.21
CA LEU A 30 -1.30 -9.30 16.04
C LEU A 30 -0.14 -10.27 15.76
N GLY A 31 0.62 -10.67 16.79
CA GLY A 31 1.78 -11.56 16.66
C GLY A 31 2.64 -11.30 15.41
N ASN A 32 3.12 -12.37 14.78
CA ASN A 32 3.63 -12.33 13.41
C ASN A 32 2.44 -12.39 12.45
N SER A 33 1.97 -11.23 11.98
CA SER A 33 0.75 -11.12 11.15
C SER A 33 1.04 -10.99 9.66
N LEU A 34 2.11 -10.27 9.29
CA LEU A 34 2.49 -10.05 7.90
C LEU A 34 4.00 -10.16 7.76
N LYS A 35 4.42 -10.75 6.64
CA LYS A 35 5.82 -10.77 6.23
C LYS A 35 5.93 -10.11 4.87
N LEU A 36 6.76 -9.06 4.81
CA LEU A 36 7.10 -8.36 3.59
C LEU A 36 8.43 -8.89 3.07
N THR A 37 8.46 -9.36 1.83
CA THR A 37 9.68 -9.83 1.17
C THR A 37 9.93 -8.96 -0.05
N HIS A 38 11.15 -8.46 -0.21
CA HIS A 38 11.59 -7.74 -1.40
C HIS A 38 12.81 -8.43 -1.99
N GLY A 39 12.73 -8.77 -3.28
CA GLY A 39 13.79 -9.47 -4.00
C GLY A 39 13.39 -9.72 -5.45
N GLY A 40 14.37 -9.84 -6.35
CA GLY A 40 14.10 -10.15 -7.77
C GLY A 40 13.29 -9.10 -8.53
N GLY A 41 13.15 -7.88 -8.02
CA GLY A 41 12.28 -6.86 -8.61
C GLY A 41 10.81 -6.99 -8.21
N GLU A 42 10.51 -7.78 -7.18
CA GLU A 42 9.16 -7.96 -6.66
C GLU A 42 9.09 -7.57 -5.19
N VAL A 43 7.91 -7.15 -4.78
CA VAL A 43 7.52 -6.96 -3.39
C VAL A 43 6.33 -7.86 -3.12
N ILE A 44 6.47 -8.74 -2.14
CA ILE A 44 5.50 -9.78 -1.81
C ILE A 44 5.05 -9.60 -0.36
N ILE A 45 3.75 -9.72 -0.13
CA ILE A 45 3.16 -9.81 1.21
C ILE A 45 2.65 -11.23 1.42
N GLU A 46 3.14 -11.87 2.49
CA GLU A 46 2.64 -13.15 3.01
C GLU A 46 1.82 -12.89 4.29
N CYS A 47 0.58 -13.40 4.32
CA CYS A 47 -0.32 -13.28 5.45
C CYS A 47 -0.08 -14.41 6.45
N LEU A 48 0.42 -14.06 7.64
CA LEU A 48 0.69 -14.97 8.75
C LEU A 48 -0.36 -14.86 9.87
N ALA A 49 -1.27 -13.90 9.77
CA ALA A 49 -2.29 -13.62 10.78
C ALA A 49 -3.19 -14.83 11.01
N LYS A 50 -3.37 -15.22 12.28
CA LYS A 50 -4.20 -16.38 12.66
C LYS A 50 -5.65 -16.03 12.97
N SER A 51 -5.85 -14.90 13.62
CA SER A 51 -7.13 -14.55 14.27
C SER A 51 -7.71 -13.24 13.78
N VAL A 52 -7.05 -12.57 12.82
CA VAL A 52 -7.42 -11.23 12.35
C VAL A 52 -7.43 -11.23 10.83
N ALA A 53 -8.50 -10.69 10.24
CA ALA A 53 -8.58 -10.47 8.81
C ALA A 53 -7.62 -9.34 8.39
N VAL A 54 -6.90 -9.57 7.29
CA VAL A 54 -6.00 -8.59 6.68
C VAL A 54 -6.57 -8.17 5.34
N PHE A 55 -6.50 -6.88 5.04
CA PHE A 55 -6.98 -6.32 3.79
C PHE A 55 -5.87 -5.51 3.14
N VAL A 56 -5.60 -5.75 1.86
CA VAL A 56 -4.52 -5.10 1.11
C VAL A 56 -5.07 -4.43 -0.14
N CYS A 57 -4.63 -3.21 -0.40
CA CYS A 57 -4.87 -2.50 -1.64
C CYS A 57 -3.53 -2.20 -2.31
N SER A 58 -3.29 -2.82 -3.46
CA SER A 58 -2.18 -2.50 -4.35
C SER A 58 -2.70 -2.32 -5.76
N SER A 59 -2.44 -1.15 -6.36
CA SER A 59 -2.80 -0.85 -7.75
C SER A 59 -2.15 -1.83 -8.73
N ASN A 60 -0.90 -2.25 -8.47
CA ASN A 60 -0.17 -3.18 -9.33
C ASN A 60 -0.81 -4.57 -9.31
N PHE A 61 -1.06 -5.12 -8.11
CA PHE A 61 -1.77 -6.39 -7.95
C PHE A 61 -3.18 -6.33 -8.58
N ASN A 62 -3.89 -5.22 -8.37
CA ASN A 62 -5.23 -5.01 -8.92
C ASN A 62 -5.22 -5.00 -10.46
N LEU A 63 -4.27 -4.29 -11.07
CA LEU A 63 -4.09 -4.26 -12.52
C LEU A 63 -3.84 -5.67 -13.06
N LYS A 64 -2.91 -6.42 -12.45
CA LYS A 64 -2.57 -7.79 -12.86
C LYS A 64 -3.77 -8.75 -12.83
N ASN A 65 -4.69 -8.52 -11.90
CA ASN A 65 -5.91 -9.31 -11.73
C ASN A 65 -7.14 -8.72 -12.44
N ASN A 66 -6.98 -7.76 -13.36
CA ASN A 66 -8.07 -7.09 -14.08
C ASN A 66 -9.16 -6.49 -13.16
N LYS A 67 -8.74 -5.95 -12.01
CA LYS A 67 -9.63 -5.28 -11.04
C LYS A 67 -9.40 -3.77 -11.03
N PRO A 68 -10.40 -2.97 -10.63
CA PRO A 68 -10.20 -1.54 -10.40
C PRO A 68 -9.02 -1.27 -9.46
N TYR A 69 -8.21 -0.23 -9.75
CA TYR A 69 -6.95 0.05 -9.03
C TYR A 69 -7.11 0.28 -7.53
N ASN A 70 -8.28 0.73 -7.08
CA ASN A 70 -8.62 0.95 -5.68
C ASN A 70 -9.30 -0.25 -5.01
N SER A 71 -9.32 -1.42 -5.65
CA SER A 71 -9.91 -2.63 -5.09
C SER A 71 -9.12 -3.14 -3.89
N VAL A 72 -9.84 -3.56 -2.85
CA VAL A 72 -9.26 -4.08 -1.62
C VAL A 72 -9.42 -5.60 -1.60
N HIS A 73 -8.32 -6.30 -1.34
CA HIS A 73 -8.24 -7.74 -1.29
C HIS A 73 -8.15 -8.21 0.16
N ARG A 74 -9.08 -9.07 0.55
CA ARG A 74 -8.99 -9.77 1.84
C ARG A 74 -8.01 -10.93 1.69
N LEU A 75 -7.06 -11.03 2.62
CA LEU A 75 -6.10 -12.12 2.72
C LEU A 75 -6.50 -13.08 3.85
N GLU A 76 -6.41 -14.36 3.57
CA GLU A 76 -6.50 -15.44 4.53
C GLU A 76 -5.09 -15.92 4.93
N ARG A 77 -5.00 -16.72 5.99
CA ARG A 77 -3.72 -17.21 6.48
C ARG A 77 -3.04 -18.11 5.44
N GLY A 78 -1.79 -17.80 5.13
CA GLY A 78 -1.00 -18.51 4.11
C GLY A 78 -1.07 -17.87 2.73
N ASP A 79 -1.99 -16.91 2.51
CA ASP A 79 -2.04 -16.18 1.25
C ASP A 79 -0.75 -15.40 1.04
N THR A 80 -0.25 -15.47 -0.19
CA THR A 80 0.93 -14.74 -0.64
C THR A 80 0.57 -13.97 -1.90
N ILE A 81 0.74 -12.65 -1.86
CA ILE A 81 0.41 -11.78 -3.00
C ILE A 81 1.62 -10.91 -3.40
N THR A 82 1.88 -10.83 -4.70
CA THR A 82 2.84 -9.89 -5.28
C THR A 82 2.19 -8.52 -5.34
N VAL A 83 2.50 -7.67 -4.36
CA VAL A 83 1.94 -6.32 -4.26
C VAL A 83 2.63 -5.32 -5.16
N PHE A 84 3.82 -5.62 -5.66
CA PHE A 84 4.48 -4.80 -6.67
C PHE A 84 5.46 -5.64 -7.46
N ASP A 85 5.49 -5.43 -8.78
CA ASP A 85 6.42 -6.07 -9.69
C ASP A 85 6.96 -5.02 -10.67
N TYR A 86 8.28 -4.91 -10.75
CA TYR A 86 8.95 -4.01 -11.68
C TYR A 86 8.71 -4.38 -13.15
N HIS A 87 8.51 -5.67 -13.47
CA HIS A 87 8.24 -6.12 -14.83
C HIS A 87 6.86 -5.66 -15.32
N ASP A 88 5.88 -5.57 -14.41
CA ASP A 88 4.55 -5.03 -14.71
C ASP A 88 4.55 -3.49 -14.72
N PHE A 89 5.35 -2.87 -13.84
CA PHE A 89 5.38 -1.42 -13.66
C PHE A 89 6.15 -0.68 -14.77
N ALA A 90 7.29 -1.21 -15.21
CA ALA A 90 8.12 -0.58 -16.24
C ALA A 90 7.40 -0.31 -17.58
N PRO A 91 6.67 -1.27 -18.19
CA PRO A 91 5.94 -1.02 -19.43
C PRO A 91 4.76 -0.08 -19.23
N LEU A 92 4.11 -0.12 -18.05
CA LEU A 92 3.07 0.85 -17.70
C LEU A 92 3.62 2.28 -17.66
N LEU A 93 4.76 2.47 -17.01
CA LEU A 93 5.44 3.74 -16.89
C LEU A 93 5.83 4.30 -18.26
N ALA A 94 6.40 3.47 -19.16
CA ALA A 94 6.73 3.87 -20.52
C ALA A 94 5.50 4.40 -21.29
N ARG A 95 4.34 3.74 -21.15
CA ARG A 95 3.07 4.21 -21.75
C ARG A 95 2.60 5.54 -21.15
N CYS A 96 2.73 5.72 -19.84
CA CYS A 96 2.34 6.96 -19.18
C CYS A 96 3.22 8.15 -19.59
N ILE A 97 4.53 7.94 -19.74
CA ILE A 97 5.48 8.96 -20.23
C ILE A 97 5.08 9.46 -21.61
N ALA A 98 4.66 8.55 -22.50
CA ALA A 98 4.22 8.91 -23.84
C ALA A 98 2.88 9.66 -23.88
N HIS A 99 2.08 9.59 -22.81
CA HIS A 99 0.74 10.17 -22.78
C HIS A 99 0.72 11.60 -22.20
N SER A 100 1.11 11.77 -20.94
CA SER A 100 1.15 13.10 -20.31
C SER A 100 1.93 13.10 -18.98
N TYR A 101 2.28 14.29 -18.53
CA TYR A 101 2.85 14.50 -17.19
C TYR A 101 1.91 14.00 -16.09
N GLU A 102 0.62 14.30 -16.18
CA GLU A 102 -0.39 13.89 -15.21
C GLU A 102 -0.54 12.37 -15.13
N ALA A 103 -0.39 11.67 -16.26
CA ALA A 103 -0.42 10.21 -16.29
C ALA A 103 0.75 9.61 -15.48
N VAL A 104 1.96 10.17 -15.62
CA VAL A 104 3.12 9.75 -14.82
C VAL A 104 2.94 10.11 -13.35
N TYR A 105 2.44 11.31 -13.05
CA TYR A 105 2.20 11.75 -11.67
C TYR A 105 1.19 10.83 -10.95
N ARG A 106 0.15 10.35 -11.64
CA ARG A 106 -0.81 9.39 -11.08
C ARG A 106 -0.16 8.07 -10.68
N LEU A 107 0.94 7.66 -11.31
CA LEU A 107 1.67 6.44 -10.93
C LEU A 107 2.34 6.52 -9.57
N LEU A 108 2.52 7.71 -8.98
CA LEU A 108 2.98 7.84 -7.59
C LEU A 108 2.05 7.10 -6.62
N SER A 109 0.75 7.07 -6.91
CA SER A 109 -0.21 6.31 -6.09
C SER A 109 0.00 4.79 -6.15
N TRP A 110 0.71 4.28 -7.17
CA TRP A 110 0.99 2.85 -7.33
C TRP A 110 2.19 2.40 -6.51
N THR A 111 3.02 3.33 -6.05
CA THR A 111 4.15 3.05 -5.16
C THR A 111 3.73 3.04 -3.69
N ILE A 112 2.44 3.24 -3.40
CA ILE A 112 1.87 3.24 -2.07
C ILE A 112 0.92 2.05 -1.96
N ILE A 113 1.25 1.12 -1.07
CA ILE A 113 0.40 -0.02 -0.75
C ILE A 113 -0.27 0.28 0.57
N ARG A 114 -1.59 0.07 0.65
CA ARG A 114 -2.34 0.26 1.89
C ARG A 114 -2.76 -1.08 2.45
N VAL A 115 -2.62 -1.22 3.76
CA VAL A 115 -2.98 -2.43 4.48
C VAL A 115 -3.84 -2.05 5.68
N SER A 116 -4.96 -2.74 5.88
CA SER A 116 -5.74 -2.65 7.11
C SER A 116 -5.90 -4.00 7.79
N PHE A 117 -6.10 -3.96 9.09
CA PHE A 117 -6.44 -5.10 9.92
C PHE A 117 -7.87 -5.00 10.40
N ILE A 118 -8.48 -6.16 10.69
CA ILE A 118 -9.83 -6.34 11.26
C ILE A 118 -10.93 -6.01 10.24
N LYS A 119 -10.89 -4.84 9.61
CA LYS A 119 -11.96 -4.31 8.77
C LYS A 119 -11.41 -3.82 7.43
N GLY A 120 -12.04 -4.25 6.34
CA GLY A 120 -11.76 -3.76 4.99
C GLY A 120 -12.46 -2.43 4.69
N TRP A 121 -12.08 -1.83 3.55
CA TRP A 121 -12.63 -0.59 3.03
C TRP A 121 -12.81 -0.66 1.51
N GLY A 122 -13.47 0.32 0.93
CA GLY A 122 -13.71 0.45 -0.51
C GLY A 122 -15.16 0.19 -0.91
N PRO A 123 -15.45 0.11 -2.22
CA PRO A 123 -16.82 0.15 -2.75
C PRO A 123 -17.74 -0.95 -2.22
N ASN A 124 -17.18 -2.11 -1.89
CA ASN A 124 -17.90 -3.28 -1.39
C ASN A 124 -17.95 -3.36 0.14
N PHE A 125 -17.49 -2.32 0.85
CA PHE A 125 -17.43 -2.28 2.30
C PHE A 125 -18.23 -1.10 2.84
N LYS A 126 -18.62 -1.18 4.13
CA LYS A 126 -19.26 -0.04 4.82
C LYS A 126 -18.36 1.19 4.89
N ARG A 127 -17.04 0.99 4.84
CA ARG A 127 -16.00 2.01 4.95
C ARG A 127 -15.50 2.36 3.56
N GLN A 128 -15.38 3.65 3.25
CA GLN A 128 -14.95 4.09 1.92
C GLN A 128 -13.45 4.43 1.90
N SER A 129 -12.89 4.89 3.02
CA SER A 129 -11.46 5.19 3.18
C SER A 129 -10.78 4.19 4.12
N PRO A 130 -9.46 3.92 3.95
CA PRO A 130 -8.66 3.27 4.99
C PRO A 130 -8.72 4.01 6.33
N ASP A 131 -8.91 5.33 6.35
CA ASP A 131 -9.00 6.15 7.57
C ASP A 131 -10.19 5.76 8.46
N ASP A 132 -11.24 5.17 7.87
CA ASP A 132 -12.42 4.70 8.60
C ASP A 132 -12.16 3.35 9.29
N THR A 133 -11.02 2.71 9.02
CA THR A 133 -10.64 1.43 9.60
C THR A 133 -9.91 1.66 10.93
N PRO A 134 -10.11 0.77 11.92
CA PRO A 134 -9.52 0.97 13.25
C PRO A 134 -8.00 0.88 13.24
N MET A 135 -7.42 0.12 12.30
CA MET A 135 -5.99 -0.11 12.18
C MET A 135 -5.59 -0.28 10.72
N TRP A 136 -4.76 0.63 10.23
CA TRP A 136 -4.18 0.56 8.91
C TRP A 136 -2.79 1.20 8.88
N PHE A 137 -2.05 0.92 7.82
CA PHE A 137 -0.76 1.54 7.54
C PHE A 137 -0.51 1.60 6.03
N GLU A 138 0.41 2.48 5.65
CA GLU A 138 0.91 2.59 4.29
C GLU A 138 2.34 2.04 4.18
N ILE A 139 2.61 1.32 3.10
CA ILE A 139 3.95 0.92 2.69
C ILE A 139 4.29 1.75 1.46
N LYS A 140 5.35 2.57 1.57
CA LYS A 140 5.86 3.37 0.46
C LYS A 140 7.08 2.69 -0.14
N LEU A 141 7.01 2.36 -1.42
CA LEU A 141 8.11 1.74 -2.16
C LEU A 141 9.07 2.83 -2.64
N ILE A 142 10.15 3.02 -1.87
CA ILE A 142 11.11 4.11 -2.12
C ILE A 142 11.82 3.95 -3.47
N GLY A 143 12.17 2.73 -3.88
CA GLY A 143 12.81 2.46 -5.18
C GLY A 143 11.98 2.95 -6.37
N PRO A 144 10.75 2.46 -6.56
CA PRO A 144 9.85 2.95 -7.61
C PRO A 144 9.53 4.44 -7.50
N MET A 145 9.36 4.96 -6.28
CA MET A 145 9.06 6.38 -6.06
C MET A 145 10.21 7.28 -6.51
N ASN A 146 11.46 6.90 -6.22
CA ASN A 146 12.65 7.62 -6.69
C ASN A 146 12.81 7.53 -8.21
N TRP A 147 12.42 6.39 -8.81
CA TRP A 147 12.45 6.26 -10.26
C TRP A 147 11.44 7.21 -10.93
N LEU A 148 10.22 7.28 -10.40
CA LEU A 148 9.21 8.25 -10.83
C LEU A 148 9.70 9.70 -10.66
N ASP A 149 10.27 10.04 -9.51
CA ASP A 149 10.78 11.41 -9.24
C ASP A 149 11.81 11.85 -10.31
N ARG A 150 12.73 10.95 -10.70
CA ARG A 150 13.72 11.23 -11.76
C ARG A 150 13.06 11.52 -13.10
N ILE A 151 12.04 10.74 -13.47
CA ILE A 151 11.32 10.92 -14.73
C ILE A 151 10.50 12.22 -14.69
N ILE A 152 9.78 12.46 -13.60
CA ILE A 152 8.96 13.66 -13.41
C ILE A 152 9.80 14.94 -13.54
N ARG A 153 11.03 14.95 -13.02
CA ARG A 153 11.96 16.09 -13.17
C ARG A 153 12.43 16.33 -14.60
N GLN A 154 12.41 15.31 -15.45
CA GLN A 154 12.81 15.43 -16.87
C GLN A 154 11.64 15.80 -17.77
N LEU A 155 10.42 15.54 -17.34
CA LEU A 155 9.22 15.96 -18.05
C LEU A 155 9.06 17.48 -17.93
N VAL A 156 8.68 18.12 -19.05
CA VAL A 156 8.34 19.54 -19.04
C VAL A 156 7.08 19.72 -18.20
N SER A 157 7.13 20.60 -17.19
CA SER A 157 6.01 20.86 -16.29
C SER A 157 4.75 21.23 -17.08
N PRO A 158 3.56 20.75 -16.66
CA PRO A 158 2.32 21.01 -17.39
C PRO A 158 2.07 22.51 -17.47
N THR A 159 1.71 22.97 -18.67
CA THR A 159 1.50 24.39 -19.03
C THR A 159 0.22 24.98 -18.40
N SER A 160 -0.42 24.26 -17.49
CA SER A 160 -1.56 24.76 -16.72
C SER A 160 -1.05 25.87 -15.80
N LYS A 161 -1.31 27.12 -16.20
CA LYS A 161 -1.11 28.32 -15.37
C LYS A 161 -1.73 28.05 -13.99
N CYS A 162 -0.88 27.94 -12.97
CA CYS A 162 -1.32 28.09 -11.59
C CYS A 162 -1.81 29.53 -11.44
N SER A 163 -3.11 29.75 -11.65
CA SER A 163 -3.72 31.06 -11.37
C SER A 163 -3.76 31.24 -9.87
N SER A 164 -2.84 32.04 -9.34
CA SER A 164 -2.79 32.46 -7.94
C SER A 164 -3.81 33.57 -7.68
N ILE A 165 -5.10 33.28 -7.87
CA ILE A 165 -6.20 34.14 -7.43
C ILE A 165 -7.11 33.28 -6.55
N THR A 166 -7.08 33.58 -5.26
CA THR A 166 -8.08 33.20 -4.26
C THR A 166 -8.82 34.46 -3.86
#